data_AF-A0A4R6VI78-F1
#
_entry.id   AF-A0A4R6VI78-F1
#
_cell.length_a   1.000
_cell.length_b   1.000
_cell.length_c   1.000
_cell.angle_alpha   90.00
_cell.angle_beta   90.00
_cell.angle_gamma   90.00
#
_symmetry.space_group_name_H-M   'P 1'
#
loop_
_entity.id
_entity.type
_entity.pdbx_description
1 polymer ?
#
loop_
_entity_poly.entity_id
_entity_poly.type
_entity_poly.pdbx_seq_one_letter_code
_entity_poly.pdbx_strand_id
1 'polypeptide(L)' 'MRSILVVTSSFLPLVQAQAKARRAEPRLVVVDHPIGGLSPEEFAGREEAAYAGVVAELRGMGELS' A
#
# COMPACT_ATOMS: atom_id res chain seq x y z
N MET A 1 3.74 -16.21 7.65
CA MET A 1 3.63 -14.77 7.98
C MET A 1 2.64 -14.15 7.01
N ARG A 2 1.64 -13.44 7.51
CA ARG A 2 0.78 -12.57 6.69
C ARG A 2 1.41 -11.19 6.67
N SER A 3 1.57 -10.59 5.50
CA SER A 3 2.24 -9.30 5.34
C SER A 3 1.50 -8.47 4.31
N ILE A 4 1.24 -7.20 4.64
CA ILE A 4 0.75 -6.19 3.71
C ILE A 4 1.97 -5.41 3.21
N LEU A 5 2.10 -5.24 1.89
CA LEU A 5 3.15 -4.45 1.30
C LEU A 5 2.60 -3.06 0.93
N VAL A 6 3.15 -2.02 1.55
CA VAL A 6 2.87 -0.63 1.17
C VAL A 6 3.83 -0.22 0.05
N VAL A 7 3.29 0.27 -1.06
CA VAL A 7 4.05 0.62 -2.26
C VAL A 7 3.61 1.98 -2.79
N THR A 8 4.53 2.81 -3.27
CA THR A 8 4.12 4.03 -3.98
C THR A 8 3.67 3.70 -5.40
N SER A 9 2.73 4.48 -5.95
CA SER A 9 2.19 4.28 -7.29
C SER A 9 3.27 4.21 -8.38
N SER A 10 4.38 4.94 -8.23
CA SER A 10 5.54 4.87 -9.13
C SER A 10 6.25 3.51 -9.16
N PHE A 11 6.22 2.73 -8.08
CA PHE A 11 6.84 1.40 -8.00
C PHE A 11 5.89 0.24 -8.29
N LEU A 12 4.59 0.51 -8.44
CA LEU A 12 3.59 -0.54 -8.69
C LEU A 12 3.94 -1.45 -9.90
N PRO A 13 4.41 -0.93 -11.05
CA PRO A 13 4.78 -1.79 -12.18
C PRO A 13 5.91 -2.78 -11.83
N LEU A 14 6.89 -2.33 -11.05
CA LEU A 14 8.01 -3.19 -10.61
C LEU A 14 7.54 -4.27 -9.64
N VAL A 15 6.68 -3.92 -8.68
CA VAL A 15 6.11 -4.89 -7.74
C VAL A 15 5.27 -5.94 -8.46
N GLN A 16 4.45 -5.53 -9.43
CA GLN A 16 3.66 -6.45 -10.26
C GLN A 16 4.55 -7.39 -11.07
N ALA A 17 5.63 -6.88 -11.68
CA ALA A 17 6.58 -7.70 -12.41
C ALA A 17 7.27 -8.75 -11.50
N GLN A 18 7.70 -8.35 -10.30
CA GLN A 18 8.30 -9.23 -9.30
C GLN A 18 7.30 -10.29 -8.80
N ALA A 19 6.06 -9.89 -8.49
CA ALA A 19 5.00 -10.79 -8.06
C ALA A 19 4.71 -11.86 -9.12
N LYS A 20 4.59 -11.45 -10.38
CA LYS A 20 4.43 -12.37 -11.52
C LYS A 20 5.61 -13.33 -11.66
N ALA A 21 6.84 -12.82 -11.62
CA ALA A 21 8.05 -13.65 -11.74
C ALA A 21 8.16 -14.70 -10.63
N ARG A 22 7.64 -14.38 -9.44
CA ARG A 22 7.68 -15.26 -8.26
C ARG A 22 6.40 -16.09 -8.05
N ARG A 23 5.39 -15.94 -8.91
CA ARG A 23 4.04 -16.52 -8.73
C ARG A 23 3.48 -16.22 -7.34
N ALA A 24 3.70 -14.98 -6.88
CA ALA A 24 3.21 -14.50 -5.60
C ALA A 24 2.02 -13.56 -5.83
N GLU A 25 1.07 -13.59 -4.90
CA GLU A 25 -0.07 -12.68 -4.88
C GLU A 25 0.01 -11.82 -3.60
N PRO A 26 0.83 -10.76 -3.60
CA PRO A 26 0.98 -9.92 -2.43
C PRO A 26 -0.28 -9.08 -2.18
N ARG A 27 -0.59 -8.87 -0.91
CA ARG A 27 -1.58 -7.89 -0.45
C ARG A 27 -0.95 -6.51 -0.54
N LEU A 28 -1.46 -5.63 -1.40
CA LEU A 28 -0.83 -4.34 -1.70
C LEU A 28 -1.70 -3.18 -1.20
N VAL A 29 -1.07 -2.24 -0.51
CA VAL A 29 -1.61 -0.90 -0.29
C VAL A 29 -0.81 0.06 -1.15
N VAL A 30 -1.46 0.64 -2.16
CA VAL A 30 -0.82 1.59 -3.07
C VAL A 30 -1.07 3.00 -2.56
N VAL A 31 0.01 3.74 -2.30
CA VAL A 31 -0.03 5.16 -1.91
C VAL A 31 0.53 6.01 -3.04
N ASP A 32 0.07 7.22 -3.20
CA ASP A 32 0.62 8.08 -4.25
C ASP A 32 2.05 8.55 -3.93
N HIS A 33 2.80 8.91 -4.99
CA HIS A 33 4.08 9.60 -4.90
C HIS A 33 3.88 11.13 -5.16
N PRO A 34 4.75 12.03 -4.68
CA PRO A 34 5.80 11.82 -3.69
C PRO A 34 5.26 11.64 -2.28
N ILE A 35 6.06 11.06 -1.39
CA ILE A 35 5.77 11.00 0.06
C ILE A 35 6.63 12.01 0.85
N GLY A 36 7.53 12.72 0.16
CA GLY A 36 8.39 13.75 0.73
C GLY A 36 8.25 15.06 -0.06
N GLY A 37 8.60 16.18 0.58
CA GLY A 37 8.37 17.52 0.01
C GLY A 37 6.90 17.94 0.01
N LEU A 38 6.06 17.23 0.76
CA LEU A 38 4.63 17.53 0.91
C LEU A 38 4.43 18.64 1.95
N SER A 39 3.41 19.45 1.75
CA SER A 39 2.83 20.26 2.81
C SER A 39 2.20 19.36 3.90
N PRO A 40 1.96 19.89 5.11
CA PRO A 40 1.30 19.12 6.17
C PRO A 40 -0.07 18.57 5.78
N GLU A 41 -0.86 19.33 5.02
CA GLU A 41 -2.18 18.90 4.55
C GLU A 41 -2.08 17.74 3.54
N GLU A 42 -1.18 17.86 2.56
CA GLU A 42 -0.94 16.79 1.59
C GLU A 42 -0.40 15.53 2.28
N PHE A 43 0.48 15.68 3.27
CA PHE A 43 1.01 14.56 4.04
C PHE A 43 -0.10 13.85 4.83
N ALA A 44 -0.96 14.61 5.51
CA ALA A 44 -2.11 14.06 6.24
C ALA A 44 -3.05 13.28 5.29
N GLY A 45 -3.33 13.83 4.11
CA GLY A 45 -4.14 13.14 3.09
C GLY A 45 -3.50 11.82 2.61
N ARG A 46 -2.16 11.77 2.49
CA ARG A 46 -1.45 10.53 2.15
C ARG A 46 -1.43 9.51 3.29
N GLU A 47 -1.31 9.97 4.53
CA GLU A 47 -1.40 9.13 5.73
C GLU A 47 -2.78 8.49 5.85
N GLU A 48 -3.84 9.29 5.73
CA GLU A 48 -5.23 8.80 5.80
C GLU A 48 -5.53 7.75 4.72
N ALA A 49 -5.09 8.00 3.47
CA ALA A 49 -5.25 7.05 2.38
C ALA A 49 -4.49 5.73 2.63
N ALA A 50 -3.24 5.82 3.12
CA ALA A 50 -2.43 4.65 3.46
C ALA A 50 -3.08 3.83 4.58
N TYR A 51 -3.54 4.51 5.64
CA TYR A 51 -4.22 3.90 6.77
C TYR A 51 -5.51 3.19 6.34
N ALA A 52 -6.35 3.86 5.55
CA ALA A 52 -7.58 3.28 5.03
C ALA A 52 -7.32 1.99 4.22
N GLY A 53 -6.28 1.99 3.38
CA GLY A 53 -5.85 0.80 2.63
C GLY A 53 -5.42 -0.35 3.54
N VAL A 54 -4.61 -0.06 4.57
CA VAL A 54 -4.17 -1.09 5.54
C VAL A 54 -5.36 -1.67 6.29
N VAL A 55 -6.28 -0.82 6.77
CA VAL A 55 -7.49 -1.27 7.46
C VAL A 55 -8.36 -2.15 6.55
N ALA A 56 -8.51 -1.78 5.28
CA ALA A 56 -9.27 -2.57 4.31
C ALA A 56 -8.67 -3.97 4.12
N GLU A 57 -7.34 -4.08 3.99
CA GLU A 57 -6.66 -5.38 3.87
C GLU A 57 -6.79 -6.20 5.15
N LEU A 58 -6.59 -5.60 6.33
CA LEU A 58 -6.74 -6.28 7.61
C LEU A 58 -8.18 -6.79 7.82
N ARG A 59 -9.21 -6.01 7.45
CA ARG A 59 -10.61 -6.47 7.45
C ARG A 59 -10.82 -7.61 6.45
N GLY A 60 -10.28 -7.49 5.24
CA GLY A 60 -10.32 -8.57 4.23
C GLY A 60 -9.61 -9.85 4.68
N MET A 61 -8.73 -9.76 5.68
CA MET A 61 -8.04 -10.88 6.31
C MET A 61 -8.77 -11.41 7.57
N GLY A 62 -9.83 -10.73 8.02
CA GLY A 62 -10.55 -11.03 9.27
C GLY A 62 -9.75 -10.70 10.53
N GLU A 63 -8.75 -9.81 10.43
CA GLU A 63 -7.88 -9.40 11.55
C GLU A 63 -8.38 -8.12 12.24
N LEU A 64 -9.36 -7.44 11.65
CA LEU A 64 -10.11 -6.34 12.25
C LEU A 64 -11.61 -6.59 12.07
N SER A 65 -12.36 -6.37 13.15
CA SER A 65 -13.83 -6.41 13.18
C SER A 65 -14.46 -5.17 12.55
#